data_AF-A0A349D546-F1
#
_entry.id   AF-A0A349D546-F1
#
_cell.length_a   1.000
_cell.length_b   1.000
_cell.length_c   1.000
_cell.angle_alpha   90.00
_cell.angle_beta   90.00
_cell.angle_gamma   90.00
#
_symmetry.space_group_name_H-M   'P 1'
#
loop_
_entity.id
_entity.type
_entity.pdbx_description
1 polymer ?
#
loop_
_entity_poly.entity_id
_entity_poly.type
_entity_poly.pdbx_seq_one_letter_code
_entity_poly.pdbx_strand_id
1 'polypeptide(L)'
;MRTFRLLSFGLVAVLLSSCGYEQSSITGWNYNDPKNGGFQKAPFEEQETGPNLVLIEGGTFTMGRIEQDVLYDWNNVPRRATVSSFYMDETEMTNHHWLEYLYWLDRVFGLDYPEVVKKALPDTLVWRSKVAYNEPYVEYYLRHPAYRDYPVVGVDWLQANDFCSWRSDRVNEFILIREGILEHYVNQIGEDNFNTDAYYMGQYESGKRIEGVPDHDPNGTGYRRVKMEDGIMLPKFRLPTEAEWE
;
A
#
# COMPACT_ATOMS: atom_id res chain seq x y z
N MET A 1 -0.58 -49.57 36.37
CA MET A 1 -0.45 -48.16 36.79
C MET A 1 0.98 -47.59 36.71
N ARG A 2 2.06 -48.36 36.93
CA ARG A 2 3.45 -47.85 36.80
C ARG A 2 3.92 -47.61 35.36
N THR A 3 3.47 -48.42 34.40
CA THR A 3 3.82 -48.28 32.98
C THR A 3 3.19 -47.05 32.32
N PHE A 4 1.97 -46.69 32.70
CA PHE A 4 1.28 -45.48 32.22
C PHE A 4 1.96 -44.18 32.71
N ARG A 5 2.56 -44.20 33.91
CA ARG A 5 3.33 -43.07 34.46
C ARG A 5 4.70 -42.86 33.80
N LEU A 6 5.31 -43.92 33.28
CA LEU A 6 6.58 -43.85 32.52
C LEU A 6 6.36 -43.33 31.10
N LEU A 7 5.27 -43.75 30.46
CA LEU A 7 4.84 -43.23 29.15
C LEU A 7 4.46 -41.74 29.21
N SER A 8 3.79 -41.29 30.28
CA SER A 8 3.49 -39.87 30.46
C SER A 8 4.74 -39.02 30.71
N PHE A 9 5.76 -39.56 31.39
CA PHE A 9 7.03 -38.85 31.61
C PHE A 9 7.88 -38.75 30.33
N GLY A 10 7.85 -39.77 29.47
CA GLY A 10 8.51 -39.74 28.16
C GLY A 10 7.88 -38.72 27.20
N LEU A 11 6.55 -38.58 27.22
CA LEU A 11 5.83 -37.60 26.39
C LEU A 11 6.14 -36.15 26.80
N VAL A 12 6.31 -35.89 28.10
CA VAL A 12 6.71 -34.56 28.63
C VAL A 12 8.15 -34.21 28.24
N ALA A 13 9.07 -35.19 28.17
CA ALA A 13 10.45 -34.95 27.77
C ALA A 13 10.59 -34.57 26.27
N VAL A 14 9.74 -35.11 25.40
CA VAL A 14 9.72 -34.78 23.96
C VAL A 14 9.14 -33.38 23.69
N LEU A 15 8.22 -32.91 24.55
CA LEU A 15 7.68 -31.55 24.46
C LEU A 15 8.67 -30.47 24.92
N LEU A 16 9.70 -30.82 25.71
CA LEU A 16 10.69 -29.87 26.23
C LEU A 16 11.89 -29.64 25.28
N SER A 17 12.04 -30.43 24.22
CA SER A 17 13.18 -30.31 23.27
C SER A 17 12.94 -29.33 22.11
N SER A 18 11.84 -28.56 22.11
CA SER A 18 11.47 -27.72 20.95
C SER A 18 11.87 -26.24 21.05
N CYS A 19 12.83 -25.87 21.90
CA CYS A 19 13.40 -24.51 21.93
C CYS A 19 14.69 -24.45 21.11
N GLY A 20 14.57 -24.43 19.79
CA GLY A 20 15.68 -24.11 18.88
C GLY A 20 15.41 -22.77 18.19
N TYR A 21 16.44 -21.92 18.08
CA TYR A 21 16.39 -20.77 17.17
C TYR A 21 16.47 -21.27 15.73
N GLU A 22 15.78 -20.59 14.81
CA GLU A 22 15.97 -20.85 13.39
C GLU A 22 17.40 -20.42 12.99
N GLN A 23 18.09 -21.24 12.21
CA GLN A 23 19.48 -21.01 11.80
C GLN A 23 19.58 -20.64 10.32
N SER A 24 20.51 -19.74 10.02
CA SER A 24 20.87 -19.38 8.66
C SER A 24 21.53 -20.55 7.93
N SER A 25 21.00 -20.91 6.76
CA SER A 25 21.55 -21.96 5.91
C SER A 25 22.90 -21.59 5.27
N ILE A 26 23.18 -20.29 5.13
CA ILE A 26 24.40 -19.78 4.48
C ILE A 26 25.51 -19.57 5.52
N THR A 27 25.16 -18.96 6.66
CA THR A 27 26.14 -18.48 7.63
C THR A 27 26.18 -19.30 8.92
N GLY A 28 25.17 -20.14 9.18
CA GLY A 28 25.07 -20.98 10.38
C GLY A 28 24.70 -20.23 11.67
N TRP A 29 24.50 -18.91 11.61
CA TRP A 29 24.10 -18.11 12.78
C TRP A 29 22.60 -18.23 13.08
N ASN A 30 22.25 -18.15 14.37
CA ASN A 30 20.87 -18.13 14.83
C ASN A 30 20.19 -16.79 14.49
N TYR A 31 18.94 -16.86 14.01
CA TYR A 31 18.04 -15.71 13.87
C TYR A 31 17.42 -15.34 15.21
N ASN A 32 17.07 -14.05 15.38
CA ASN A 32 16.38 -13.50 16.56
C ASN A 32 17.11 -13.73 17.90
N ASP A 33 18.43 -13.91 17.88
CA ASP A 33 19.25 -14.07 19.09
C ASP A 33 19.99 -12.76 19.43
N PRO A 34 19.63 -12.07 20.54
CA PRO A 34 20.31 -10.85 20.95
C PRO A 34 21.81 -11.04 21.22
N LYS A 35 22.25 -12.25 21.56
CA LYS A 35 23.68 -12.51 21.82
C LYS A 35 24.53 -12.49 20.56
N ASN A 36 23.93 -12.78 19.40
CA ASN A 36 24.60 -12.86 18.10
C ASN A 36 24.35 -11.63 17.23
N GLY A 37 24.18 -10.45 17.85
CA GLY A 37 23.98 -9.18 17.15
C GLY A 37 22.53 -8.92 16.73
N GLY A 38 21.58 -9.77 17.13
CA GLY A 38 20.16 -9.45 17.02
C GLY A 38 19.61 -9.39 15.59
N PHE A 39 20.22 -10.10 14.62
CA PHE A 39 19.68 -10.16 13.27
C PHE A 39 18.31 -10.84 13.28
N GLN A 40 17.30 -10.09 12.85
CA GLN A 40 15.92 -10.47 12.99
C GLN A 40 15.35 -11.07 11.71
N LYS A 41 14.53 -12.09 11.88
CA LYS A 41 13.71 -12.67 10.83
C LYS A 41 12.29 -12.78 11.37
N ALA A 42 11.42 -11.90 10.86
CA ALA A 42 10.00 -11.98 11.13
C ALA A 42 9.41 -13.20 10.40
N PRO A 43 8.45 -13.91 11.00
CA PRO A 43 7.69 -14.91 10.26
C PRO A 43 6.88 -14.20 9.17
N PHE A 44 7.01 -14.67 7.93
CA PHE A 44 6.28 -14.16 6.78
C PHE A 44 5.77 -15.35 5.97
N GLU A 45 4.46 -15.48 5.88
CA GLU A 45 3.82 -16.54 5.08
C GLU A 45 3.52 -16.00 3.68
N GLU A 46 2.58 -15.05 3.58
CA GLU A 46 2.19 -14.39 2.35
C GLU A 46 1.84 -12.93 2.61
N GLN A 47 1.95 -12.10 1.58
CA GLN A 47 1.53 -10.70 1.65
C GLN A 47 0.00 -10.62 1.58
N GLU A 48 -0.62 -9.92 2.53
CA GLU A 48 -2.05 -9.59 2.43
C GLU A 48 -2.33 -8.76 1.18
N THR A 49 -3.46 -9.02 0.53
CA THR A 49 -3.90 -8.20 -0.60
C THR A 49 -4.43 -6.86 -0.10
N GLY A 50 -3.97 -5.77 -0.75
CA GLY A 50 -4.49 -4.44 -0.46
C GLY A 50 -5.96 -4.29 -0.87
N PRO A 51 -6.65 -3.26 -0.35
CA PRO A 51 -8.05 -3.02 -0.68
C PRO A 51 -8.22 -2.72 -2.17
N ASN A 52 -9.25 -3.29 -2.80
CA ASN A 52 -9.57 -3.16 -4.23
C ASN A 52 -8.50 -3.70 -5.20
N LEU A 53 -7.58 -4.55 -4.75
CA LEU A 53 -6.52 -5.12 -5.58
C LEU A 53 -6.81 -6.57 -6.01
N VAL A 54 -6.49 -6.88 -7.27
CA VAL A 54 -6.47 -8.23 -7.83
C VAL A 54 -5.06 -8.60 -8.29
N LEU A 55 -4.68 -9.86 -8.11
CA LEU A 55 -3.41 -10.39 -8.61
C LEU A 55 -3.47 -10.60 -10.12
N ILE A 56 -2.50 -10.04 -10.84
CA ILE A 56 -2.24 -10.29 -12.25
C ILE A 56 -1.02 -11.21 -12.35
N GLU A 57 -1.19 -12.36 -12.99
CA GLU A 57 -0.11 -13.31 -13.20
C GLU A 57 0.92 -12.77 -14.20
N GLY A 58 2.19 -12.86 -13.83
CA GLY A 58 3.29 -12.48 -14.69
C GLY A 58 3.39 -13.41 -15.91
N GLY A 59 3.72 -12.83 -17.05
CA GLY A 59 3.77 -13.54 -18.31
C GLY A 59 4.44 -12.76 -19.42
N THR A 60 4.50 -13.38 -20.59
CA THR A 60 4.98 -12.74 -21.81
C THR A 60 3.82 -12.61 -22.79
N PHE A 61 3.58 -11.41 -23.30
CA PHE A 61 2.56 -11.17 -24.31
C PHE A 61 3.10 -10.33 -25.47
N THR A 62 2.38 -10.34 -26.59
CA THR A 62 2.69 -9.47 -27.73
C THR A 62 1.88 -8.20 -27.55
N MET A 63 2.57 -7.15 -27.15
CA MET A 63 2.06 -5.80 -26.94
C MET A 63 1.81 -5.12 -28.29
N GLY A 64 0.65 -4.47 -28.42
CA GLY A 64 0.20 -3.79 -29.64
C GLY A 64 -0.81 -4.54 -30.52
N ARG A 65 -1.38 -3.82 -31.51
CA ARG A 65 -2.46 -4.33 -32.39
C ARG A 65 -1.95 -5.41 -33.34
N ILE A 66 -2.55 -6.59 -33.28
CA ILE A 66 -2.31 -7.71 -34.21
C ILE A 66 -3.30 -7.65 -35.39
N GLU A 67 -4.43 -6.96 -35.22
CA GLU A 67 -5.49 -6.83 -36.23
C GLU A 67 -5.27 -5.64 -37.17
N GLN A 68 -5.61 -5.83 -38.44
CA GLN A 68 -5.44 -4.83 -39.49
C GLN A 68 -6.52 -3.74 -39.36
N ASP A 69 -6.11 -2.50 -39.06
CA ASP A 69 -6.99 -1.34 -39.05
C ASP A 69 -7.45 -1.00 -40.48
N VAL A 70 -8.75 -0.80 -40.67
CA VAL A 70 -9.37 -0.41 -41.95
C VAL A 70 -8.82 0.94 -42.43
N LEU A 71 -8.36 1.79 -41.52
CA LEU A 71 -7.81 3.11 -41.82
C LEU A 71 -6.31 3.10 -42.18
N TYR A 72 -5.65 1.93 -42.23
CA TYR A 72 -4.22 1.80 -42.57
C TYR A 72 -3.29 2.75 -41.79
N ASP A 73 -3.60 3.09 -40.54
CA ASP A 73 -2.70 3.86 -39.67
C ASP A 73 -1.71 2.90 -38.98
N TRP A 74 -0.44 2.94 -39.40
CA TRP A 74 0.65 2.07 -38.88
C TRP A 74 1.37 2.71 -37.70
N ASN A 75 0.67 2.97 -36.60
CA ASN A 75 1.26 3.60 -35.40
C ASN A 75 1.62 2.61 -34.28
N ASN A 76 1.45 1.30 -34.48
CA ASN A 76 1.74 0.30 -33.44
C ASN A 76 2.51 -0.89 -34.02
N VAL A 77 3.81 -0.98 -33.71
CA VAL A 77 4.66 -2.12 -34.10
C VAL A 77 4.58 -3.15 -32.97
N PRO A 78 4.06 -4.37 -33.23
CA PRO A 78 3.90 -5.36 -32.18
C PRO A 78 5.25 -5.75 -31.60
N ARG A 79 5.39 -5.63 -30.27
CA ARG A 79 6.60 -5.98 -29.52
C ARG A 79 6.29 -7.01 -28.44
N ARG A 80 7.21 -7.93 -28.17
CA ARG A 80 7.04 -8.86 -27.03
C ARG A 80 7.42 -8.13 -25.74
N ALA A 81 6.47 -8.06 -24.81
CA ALA A 81 6.69 -7.54 -23.47
C ALA A 81 6.64 -8.69 -22.46
N THR A 82 7.47 -8.61 -21.43
CA THR A 82 7.48 -9.52 -20.29
C THR A 82 7.18 -8.71 -19.05
N VAL A 83 6.15 -9.09 -18.30
CA VAL A 83 5.71 -8.39 -17.09
C VAL A 83 5.74 -9.38 -15.92
N SER A 84 6.27 -8.95 -14.78
CA SER A 84 6.27 -9.74 -13.54
C SER A 84 4.87 -9.75 -12.93
N SER A 85 4.55 -10.73 -12.09
CA SER A 85 3.26 -10.72 -11.39
C SER A 85 3.13 -9.46 -10.52
N PHE A 86 2.00 -8.79 -10.58
CA PHE A 86 1.72 -7.58 -9.82
C PHE A 86 0.25 -7.51 -9.42
N TYR A 87 -0.08 -6.57 -8.56
CA TYR A 87 -1.48 -6.30 -8.18
C TYR A 87 -1.98 -5.04 -8.89
N MET A 88 -3.21 -5.09 -9.39
CA MET A 88 -3.87 -3.96 -10.04
C MET A 88 -5.23 -3.72 -9.42
N ASP A 89 -5.73 -2.48 -9.49
CA ASP A 89 -7.08 -2.20 -9.05
C ASP A 89 -8.11 -2.92 -9.93
N GLU A 90 -9.12 -3.51 -9.30
CA GLU A 90 -10.20 -4.22 -10.02
C GLU A 90 -11.09 -3.25 -10.82
N THR A 91 -11.26 -2.03 -10.30
CA THR A 91 -12.15 -1.00 -10.86
C THR A 91 -11.43 0.34 -10.95
N GLU A 92 -11.86 1.19 -11.87
CA GLU A 92 -11.35 2.56 -11.94
C GLU A 92 -11.65 3.35 -10.66
N MET A 93 -10.84 4.36 -10.39
CA MET A 93 -11.06 5.25 -9.26
C MET A 93 -12.34 6.05 -9.45
N THR A 94 -13.29 5.90 -8.53
CA THR A 94 -14.57 6.60 -8.57
C THR A 94 -14.44 8.06 -8.13
N ASN A 95 -15.44 8.88 -8.49
CA ASN A 95 -15.57 10.23 -7.97
C ASN A 95 -15.61 10.24 -6.42
N HIS A 96 -16.18 9.21 -5.79
CA HIS A 96 -16.20 9.10 -4.34
C HIS A 96 -14.81 8.95 -3.72
N HIS A 97 -13.98 8.07 -4.27
CA HIS A 97 -12.60 7.86 -3.81
C HIS A 97 -11.79 9.15 -3.96
N TRP A 98 -12.00 9.91 -5.04
CA TRP A 98 -11.34 11.19 -5.22
C TRP A 98 -11.82 12.25 -4.22
N LEU A 99 -13.12 12.29 -3.91
CA LEU A 99 -13.66 13.17 -2.88
C LEU A 99 -13.14 12.83 -1.48
N GLU A 100 -12.92 11.54 -1.17
CA GLU A 100 -12.26 11.11 0.07
C GLU A 100 -10.83 11.68 0.16
N TYR A 101 -10.07 11.60 -0.93
CA TYR A 101 -8.74 12.21 -1.03
C TYR A 101 -8.78 13.72 -0.81
N LEU A 102 -9.67 14.42 -1.50
CA LEU A 102 -9.84 15.87 -1.33
C LEU A 102 -10.24 16.25 0.09
N TYR A 103 -11.13 15.47 0.72
CA TYR A 103 -11.52 15.68 2.11
C TYR A 103 -10.34 15.52 3.06
N TRP A 104 -9.52 14.49 2.87
CA TRP A 104 -8.32 14.29 3.67
C TRP A 104 -7.32 15.44 3.50
N LEU A 105 -7.09 15.88 2.26
CA LEU A 105 -6.20 17.01 1.97
C LEU A 105 -6.68 18.31 2.60
N ASP A 106 -7.97 18.63 2.48
CA ASP A 106 -8.55 19.83 3.09
C ASP A 106 -8.43 19.82 4.61
N ARG A 107 -8.67 18.66 5.23
CA ARG A 107 -8.52 18.50 6.69
C ARG A 107 -7.09 18.66 7.17
N VAL A 108 -6.11 18.07 6.47
CA VAL A 108 -4.71 18.03 6.91
C VAL A 108 -3.94 19.29 6.51
N PHE A 109 -4.15 19.78 5.29
CA PHE A 109 -3.37 20.86 4.69
C PHE A 109 -4.18 22.13 4.40
N GLY A 110 -5.51 22.13 4.53
CA GLY A 110 -6.33 23.26 4.10
C GLY A 110 -6.04 24.59 4.81
N LEU A 111 -5.53 24.55 6.04
CA LEU A 111 -5.13 25.74 6.80
C LEU A 111 -3.74 26.26 6.41
N ASP A 112 -2.75 25.37 6.35
CA ASP A 112 -1.34 25.74 6.17
C ASP A 112 -0.94 25.87 4.70
N TYR A 113 -1.45 24.98 3.84
CA TYR A 113 -1.08 24.84 2.42
C TYR A 113 -2.32 24.64 1.52
N PRO A 114 -3.21 25.64 1.42
CA PRO A 114 -4.44 25.56 0.62
C PRO A 114 -4.19 25.34 -0.89
N GLU A 115 -2.99 25.67 -1.39
CA GLU A 115 -2.58 25.41 -2.76
C GLU A 115 -2.49 23.93 -3.09
N VAL A 116 -2.13 23.07 -2.13
CA VAL A 116 -2.05 21.62 -2.33
C VAL A 116 -3.45 21.07 -2.62
N VAL A 117 -4.45 21.53 -1.86
CA VAL A 117 -5.86 21.15 -2.05
C VAL A 117 -6.37 21.62 -3.42
N LYS A 118 -6.05 22.87 -3.80
CA LYS A 118 -6.44 23.41 -5.12
C LYS A 118 -5.79 22.66 -6.27
N LYS A 119 -4.52 22.26 -6.14
CA LYS A 119 -3.79 21.48 -7.15
C LYS A 119 -4.41 20.10 -7.34
N ALA A 120 -5.02 19.52 -6.30
CA ALA A 120 -5.67 18.21 -6.39
C ALA A 120 -7.09 18.25 -6.99
N LEU A 121 -7.69 19.42 -7.21
CA LEU A 121 -9.01 19.52 -7.81
C LEU A 121 -8.99 19.10 -9.30
N PRO A 122 -9.87 18.18 -9.74
CA PRO A 122 -10.00 17.83 -11.15
C PRO A 122 -10.51 19.00 -11.99
N ASP A 123 -10.10 19.05 -13.25
CA ASP A 123 -10.61 20.01 -14.22
C ASP A 123 -12.03 19.62 -14.66
N THR A 124 -13.02 20.33 -14.13
CA THR A 124 -14.44 20.15 -14.49
C THR A 124 -14.79 20.69 -15.88
N LEU A 125 -13.95 21.55 -16.48
CA LEU A 125 -14.20 22.15 -17.80
C LEU A 125 -13.94 21.18 -18.96
N VAL A 126 -13.39 20.00 -18.69
CA VAL A 126 -13.20 18.92 -19.68
C VAL A 126 -14.50 18.53 -20.39
N TRP A 127 -15.64 18.66 -19.72
CA TRP A 127 -16.96 18.37 -20.28
C TRP A 127 -17.45 19.44 -21.26
N ARG A 128 -16.88 20.64 -21.22
CA ARG A 128 -17.36 21.77 -21.99
C ARG A 128 -16.91 21.67 -23.44
N SER A 129 -17.86 21.74 -24.37
CA SER A 129 -17.56 21.91 -25.79
C SER A 129 -18.38 23.07 -26.37
N LYS A 130 -17.89 23.69 -27.45
CA LYS A 130 -18.49 24.90 -28.02
C LYS A 130 -19.94 24.70 -28.50
N VAL A 131 -20.33 23.48 -28.85
CA VAL A 131 -21.61 23.18 -29.51
C VAL A 131 -22.47 22.19 -28.71
N ALA A 132 -21.92 21.47 -27.73
CA ALA A 132 -22.70 20.56 -26.91
C ALA A 132 -23.17 21.21 -25.60
N TYR A 133 -24.40 20.90 -25.21
CA TYR A 133 -24.95 21.29 -23.92
C TYR A 133 -24.55 20.28 -22.84
N ASN A 134 -23.37 20.47 -22.24
CA ASN A 134 -22.79 19.61 -21.20
C ASN A 134 -22.64 20.31 -19.84
N GLU A 135 -23.25 21.49 -19.66
CA GLU A 135 -23.19 22.26 -18.41
C GLU A 135 -23.61 21.44 -17.16
N PRO A 136 -24.61 20.52 -17.22
CA PRO A 136 -24.91 19.66 -16.07
C PRO A 136 -23.73 18.79 -15.61
N TYR A 137 -22.89 18.31 -16.53
CA TYR A 137 -21.72 17.51 -16.16
C TYR A 137 -20.63 18.34 -15.49
N VAL A 138 -20.43 19.58 -15.95
CA VAL A 138 -19.47 20.51 -15.33
C VAL A 138 -19.83 20.76 -13.86
N GLU A 139 -21.13 20.97 -13.58
CA GLU A 139 -21.60 21.27 -12.22
C GLU A 139 -21.71 20.03 -11.32
N TYR A 140 -22.23 18.92 -11.88
CA TYR A 140 -22.69 17.79 -11.06
C TYR A 140 -21.76 16.57 -11.09
N TYR A 141 -20.93 16.36 -12.12
CA TYR A 141 -20.25 15.08 -12.30
C TYR A 141 -19.38 14.67 -11.09
N LEU A 142 -18.55 15.58 -10.58
CA LEU A 142 -17.69 15.27 -9.44
C LEU A 142 -18.44 15.18 -8.10
N ARG A 143 -19.55 15.92 -7.93
CA ARG A 143 -20.13 16.22 -6.61
C ARG A 143 -21.50 15.58 -6.36
N HIS A 144 -22.27 15.33 -7.41
CA HIS A 144 -23.65 14.89 -7.26
C HIS A 144 -23.70 13.39 -6.94
N PRO A 145 -24.55 12.95 -5.98
CA PRO A 145 -24.61 11.54 -5.58
C PRO A 145 -24.88 10.55 -6.72
N ALA A 146 -25.59 10.96 -7.77
CA ALA A 146 -25.84 10.10 -8.93
C ALA A 146 -24.57 9.71 -9.71
N TYR A 147 -23.50 10.49 -9.61
CA TYR A 147 -22.22 10.22 -10.30
C TYR A 147 -21.14 9.69 -9.34
N ARG A 148 -21.51 9.35 -8.10
CA ARG A 148 -20.57 8.94 -7.04
C ARG A 148 -19.68 7.77 -7.45
N ASP A 149 -20.29 6.76 -8.07
CA ASP A 149 -19.62 5.50 -8.43
C ASP A 149 -19.10 5.50 -9.88
N TYR A 150 -19.15 6.65 -10.56
CA TYR A 150 -18.56 6.83 -11.88
C TYR A 150 -17.07 7.14 -11.75
N PRO A 151 -16.25 6.78 -12.75
CA PRO A 151 -14.81 7.07 -12.73
C PRO A 151 -14.56 8.58 -12.64
N VAL A 152 -13.48 8.95 -11.95
CA VAL A 152 -13.04 10.34 -11.91
C VAL A 152 -12.49 10.76 -13.28
N VAL A 153 -12.86 11.96 -13.73
CA VAL A 153 -12.47 12.52 -15.03
C VAL A 153 -11.91 13.92 -14.83
N GLY A 154 -10.99 14.34 -15.72
CA GLY A 154 -10.33 15.64 -15.64
C GLY A 154 -9.13 15.65 -14.69
N VAL A 155 -8.48 14.51 -14.51
CA VAL A 155 -7.29 14.34 -13.64
C VAL A 155 -6.05 14.23 -14.52
N ASP A 156 -5.00 14.96 -14.14
CA ASP A 156 -3.67 14.89 -14.77
C ASP A 156 -2.84 13.73 -14.21
N TRP A 157 -1.82 13.30 -14.96
CA TRP A 157 -0.90 12.23 -14.56
C TRP A 157 -0.21 12.53 -13.22
N LEU A 158 0.20 13.78 -13.01
CA LEU A 158 0.81 14.21 -11.75
C LEU A 158 -0.17 14.10 -10.57
N GLN A 159 -1.42 14.49 -10.77
CA GLN A 159 -2.47 14.37 -9.74
C GLN A 159 -2.73 12.90 -9.41
N ALA A 160 -2.78 12.03 -10.42
CA ALA A 160 -2.96 10.59 -10.21
C ALA A 160 -1.79 9.96 -9.45
N ASN A 161 -0.54 10.37 -9.71
CA ASN A 161 0.62 9.92 -8.95
C ASN A 161 0.60 10.41 -7.48
N ASP A 162 0.20 11.67 -7.26
CA ASP A 162 0.03 12.24 -5.92
C ASP A 162 -1.07 11.46 -5.14
N PHE A 163 -2.15 11.05 -5.82
CA PHE A 163 -3.20 10.20 -5.26
C PHE A 163 -2.69 8.79 -4.89
N CYS A 164 -1.89 8.14 -5.74
CA CYS A 164 -1.28 6.84 -5.42
C CYS A 164 -0.37 6.92 -4.19
N SER A 165 0.39 8.00 -4.05
CA SER A 165 1.25 8.24 -2.88
C SER A 165 0.41 8.37 -1.62
N TRP A 166 -0.64 9.21 -1.66
CA TRP A 166 -1.59 9.35 -0.56
C TRP A 166 -2.26 8.03 -0.16
N ARG A 167 -2.72 7.25 -1.15
CA ARG A 167 -3.34 5.95 -0.90
C ARG A 167 -2.37 5.00 -0.21
N SER A 168 -1.11 5.00 -0.62
CA SER A 168 -0.05 4.21 0.02
C SER A 168 0.07 4.52 1.50
N ASP A 169 0.15 5.82 1.83
CA ASP A 169 0.28 6.25 3.22
C ASP A 169 -0.98 5.92 4.03
N ARG A 170 -2.17 6.16 3.48
CA ARG A 170 -3.45 5.86 4.16
C ARG A 170 -3.68 4.37 4.42
N VAL A 171 -3.35 3.51 3.45
CA VAL A 171 -3.51 2.07 3.60
C VAL A 171 -2.51 1.52 4.63
N ASN A 172 -1.24 1.96 4.56
CA ASN A 172 -0.23 1.54 5.52
C ASN A 172 -0.54 2.05 6.93
N GLU A 173 -1.00 3.29 7.08
CA GLU A 173 -1.48 3.83 8.36
C GLU A 173 -2.60 2.95 8.95
N PHE A 174 -3.59 2.60 8.11
CA PHE A 174 -4.70 1.75 8.54
C PHE A 174 -4.23 0.35 8.97
N ILE A 175 -3.31 -0.26 8.23
CA ILE A 175 -2.73 -1.56 8.61
C ILE A 175 -2.01 -1.44 9.95
N LEU A 176 -1.17 -0.43 10.16
CA LEU A 176 -0.46 -0.23 11.43
C LEU A 176 -1.41 0.00 12.61
N ILE A 177 -2.53 0.70 12.40
CA ILE A 177 -3.58 0.89 13.41
C ILE A 177 -4.30 -0.43 13.69
N ARG A 178 -4.63 -1.20 12.64
CA ARG A 178 -5.30 -2.51 12.75
C ARG A 178 -4.45 -3.51 13.53
N GLU A 179 -3.15 -3.54 13.30
CA GLU A 179 -2.18 -4.37 14.04
C GLU A 179 -1.90 -3.83 15.46
N GLY A 180 -2.44 -2.66 15.82
CA GLY A 180 -2.32 -2.07 17.15
C GLY A 180 -0.96 -1.43 17.45
N ILE A 181 -0.12 -1.22 16.43
CA ILE A 181 1.20 -0.58 16.53
C ILE A 181 1.04 0.94 16.63
N LEU A 182 0.11 1.49 15.86
CA LEU A 182 -0.28 2.90 15.94
C LEU A 182 -1.66 3.03 16.58
N GLU A 183 -1.87 4.12 17.32
CA GLU A 183 -3.18 4.54 17.79
C GLU A 183 -3.84 5.42 16.73
N HIS A 184 -5.16 5.31 16.61
CA HIS A 184 -5.90 6.13 15.66
C HIS A 184 -5.93 7.60 16.12
N TYR A 185 -5.11 8.42 15.47
CA TYR A 185 -5.02 9.85 15.75
C TYR A 185 -5.85 10.65 14.73
N VAL A 186 -6.94 11.26 15.19
CA VAL A 186 -7.89 11.98 14.34
C VAL A 186 -7.39 13.39 13.95
N ASN A 187 -6.57 14.03 14.78
CA ASN A 187 -6.21 15.44 14.63
C ASN A 187 -4.86 15.65 13.92
N GLN A 188 -4.66 14.97 12.78
CA GLN A 188 -3.46 15.14 11.95
C GLN A 188 -3.52 16.46 11.18
N ILE A 189 -2.47 17.29 11.30
CA ILE A 189 -2.39 18.61 10.65
C ILE A 189 -0.97 18.83 10.14
N GLY A 190 -0.84 19.34 8.91
CA GLY A 190 0.44 19.75 8.31
C GLY A 190 1.46 18.62 8.27
N GLU A 191 2.64 18.88 8.82
CA GLU A 191 3.77 17.94 8.88
C GLU A 191 3.54 16.74 9.82
N ASP A 192 2.52 16.82 10.68
CA ASP A 192 2.19 15.78 11.66
C ASP A 192 1.27 14.67 11.10
N ASN A 193 1.18 14.58 9.77
CA ASN A 193 0.43 13.53 9.11
C ASN A 193 1.26 12.25 8.98
N PHE A 194 0.57 11.12 8.82
CA PHE A 194 1.28 9.87 8.58
C PHE A 194 1.86 9.84 7.17
N ASN A 195 3.17 9.57 7.08
CA ASN A 195 3.86 9.26 5.83
C ASN A 195 4.75 8.03 6.07
N THR A 196 4.67 7.06 5.15
CA THR A 196 5.39 5.78 5.25
C THR A 196 6.91 5.99 5.34
N ASP A 197 7.48 6.90 4.54
CA ASP A 197 8.92 7.19 4.55
C ASP A 197 9.35 7.91 5.83
N ALA A 198 8.55 8.88 6.28
CA ALA A 198 8.81 9.60 7.53
C ALA A 198 8.71 8.67 8.75
N TYR A 199 7.81 7.68 8.71
CA TYR A 199 7.70 6.64 9.72
C TYR A 199 8.96 5.75 9.78
N TYR A 200 9.47 5.32 8.62
CA TYR A 200 10.73 4.58 8.55
C TYR A 200 11.94 5.38 9.05
N MET A 201 12.01 6.67 8.72
CA MET A 201 13.05 7.58 9.21
C MET A 201 12.87 7.94 10.68
N GLY A 202 11.71 7.65 11.25
CA GLY A 202 11.36 7.94 12.63
C GLY A 202 11.06 9.38 12.97
N GLN A 203 10.73 10.17 11.94
CA GLN A 203 10.30 11.56 12.06
C GLN A 203 8.81 11.67 12.43
N TYR A 204 8.03 10.63 12.16
CA TYR A 204 6.63 10.56 12.61
C TYR A 204 6.59 10.16 14.09
N GLU A 205 6.01 11.00 14.96
CA GLU A 205 5.89 10.74 16.41
C GLU A 205 4.44 10.66 16.91
N SER A 206 3.51 11.27 16.20
CA SER A 206 2.09 11.26 16.58
C SER A 206 1.44 9.90 16.42
N GLY A 207 0.45 9.61 17.26
CA GLY A 207 -0.24 8.31 17.24
C GLY A 207 0.64 7.10 17.59
N LYS A 208 1.87 7.28 18.07
CA LYS A 208 2.69 6.16 18.54
C LYS A 208 2.08 5.54 19.80
N ARG A 209 1.79 4.25 19.75
CA ARG A 209 1.64 3.45 20.96
C ARG A 209 3.03 3.14 21.54
N ILE A 210 3.13 3.05 22.87
CA ILE A 210 4.41 2.88 23.60
C ILE A 210 5.17 1.61 23.21
N GLU A 211 4.50 0.60 22.66
CA GLU A 211 5.10 -0.68 22.32
C GLU A 211 5.00 -0.92 20.81
N GLY A 212 6.15 -0.84 20.14
CA GLY A 212 6.29 -1.23 18.74
C GLY A 212 6.46 -2.76 18.61
N VAL A 213 7.17 -3.19 17.56
CA VAL A 213 7.57 -4.59 17.40
C VAL A 213 8.73 -4.88 18.36
N PRO A 214 8.80 -6.05 19.02
CA PRO A 214 9.93 -6.41 19.86
C PRO A 214 11.24 -6.35 19.08
N ASP A 215 12.25 -5.71 19.67
CA ASP A 215 13.58 -5.56 19.11
C ASP A 215 14.53 -6.54 19.80
N HIS A 216 15.20 -7.36 19.00
CA HIS A 216 16.23 -8.30 19.44
C HIS A 216 17.64 -7.73 19.33
N ASP A 217 17.82 -6.45 18.97
CA ASP A 217 19.14 -5.79 19.01
C ASP A 217 19.66 -5.71 20.47
N PRO A 218 20.86 -6.22 20.79
CA PRO A 218 21.45 -6.13 22.12
C PRO A 218 21.68 -4.69 22.63
N ASN A 219 21.74 -3.68 21.75
CA ASN A 219 21.88 -2.27 22.13
C ASN A 219 20.54 -1.50 22.09
N GLY A 220 19.44 -2.15 21.71
CA GLY A 220 18.13 -1.54 21.52
C GLY A 220 17.40 -1.24 22.82
N THR A 221 16.29 -0.50 22.69
CA THR A 221 15.37 -0.17 23.82
C THR A 221 14.35 -1.28 24.11
N GLY A 222 14.48 -2.43 23.43
CA GLY A 222 13.57 -3.58 23.52
C GLY A 222 12.41 -3.54 22.53
N TYR A 223 12.11 -2.38 21.94
CA TYR A 223 11.11 -2.23 20.88
C TYR A 223 11.66 -1.40 19.72
N ARG A 224 11.13 -1.66 18.53
CA ARG A 224 11.46 -0.94 17.31
C ARG A 224 10.22 -0.65 16.46
N ARG A 225 10.41 0.27 15.52
CA ARG A 225 9.45 0.53 14.44
C ARG A 225 9.35 -0.65 13.48
N VAL A 226 8.20 -0.78 12.83
CA VAL A 226 8.03 -1.70 11.71
C VAL A 226 8.92 -1.29 10.54
N LYS A 227 9.58 -2.27 9.94
CA LYS A 227 10.37 -2.14 8.72
C LYS A 227 9.63 -2.83 7.57
N MET A 228 10.02 -2.53 6.33
CA MET A 228 9.52 -3.25 5.16
C MET A 228 9.80 -4.77 5.26
N GLU A 229 10.92 -5.15 5.87
CA GLU A 229 11.35 -6.54 6.10
C GLU A 229 10.38 -7.35 6.97
N ASP A 230 9.53 -6.70 7.76
CA ASP A 230 8.55 -7.39 8.61
C ASP A 230 7.35 -7.90 7.81
N GLY A 231 7.15 -7.44 6.57
CA GLY A 231 6.04 -7.86 5.70
C GLY A 231 4.65 -7.35 6.13
N ILE A 232 4.58 -6.52 7.17
CA ILE A 232 3.32 -5.96 7.69
C ILE A 232 2.76 -4.89 6.75
N MET A 233 3.60 -3.96 6.29
CA MET A 233 3.18 -2.87 5.39
C MET A 233 3.21 -3.29 3.93
N LEU A 234 2.36 -2.64 3.12
CA LEU A 234 2.33 -2.85 1.68
C LEU A 234 3.34 -1.95 0.96
N PRO A 235 3.88 -2.41 -0.18
CA PRO A 235 4.62 -1.57 -1.10
C PRO A 235 3.79 -0.37 -1.58
N LYS A 236 4.47 0.69 -2.03
CA LYS A 236 3.81 1.89 -2.53
C LYS A 236 2.99 1.59 -3.79
N PHE A 237 1.76 2.10 -3.81
CA PHE A 237 0.93 2.15 -5.00
C PHE A 237 1.56 3.12 -6.00
N ARG A 238 1.49 2.77 -7.28
CA ARG A 238 1.97 3.58 -8.40
C ARG A 238 1.10 3.34 -9.62
N LEU A 239 1.22 4.25 -10.58
CA LEU A 239 0.63 4.02 -11.90
C LEU A 239 1.34 2.86 -12.61
N PRO A 240 0.60 2.04 -13.38
CA PRO A 240 1.18 0.98 -14.17
C PRO A 240 2.03 1.57 -15.30
N THR A 241 3.04 0.81 -15.71
CA THR A 241 3.74 1.06 -16.98
C THR A 241 2.83 0.72 -18.16
N GLU A 242 3.16 1.19 -19.35
CA GLU A 242 2.40 0.88 -20.57
C GLU A 242 2.20 -0.63 -20.77
N ALA A 243 3.24 -1.43 -20.53
CA ALA A 243 3.16 -2.88 -20.65
C ALA A 243 2.38 -3.56 -19.52
N GLU A 244 2.25 -2.93 -18.35
CA GLU A 244 1.38 -3.44 -17.26
C GLU A 244 -0.09 -3.07 -17.49
N TRP A 245 -0.35 -2.03 -18.28
CA TRP A 245 -1.71 -1.55 -18.58
C TRP A 245 -2.36 -2.24 -19.78
N GLU A 246 -1.58 -2.55 -20.83
CA GLU A 246 -2.06 -3.32 -22.01
C GLU A 246 -2.33 -4.79 -21.71
#